data_AF-A0A7R9RTY6-F1
#
_entry.id   AF-A0A7R9RTY6-F1
#
_cell.length_a   1.000
_cell.length_b   1.000
_cell.length_c   1.000
_cell.angle_alpha   90.00
_cell.angle_beta   90.00
_cell.angle_gamma   90.00
#
_symmetry.space_group_name_H-M   'P 1'
#
loop_
_entity.id
_entity.type
_entity.pdbx_description
1 polymer ?
#
loop_
_entity_poly.entity_id
_entity_poly.type
_entity_poly.pdbx_seq_one_letter_code
_entity_poly.pdbx_strand_id
1 'polypeptide(L)'
;KMARLVLCVLALLVASGLADPVRRPQQKPAEKSTLEHQYKLLILFFHIHEPNHFKEHQEIEQTWNIEKNSQHYENATAVRIVSNMIQN
;
A
#
# COMPACT_ATOMS: atom_id res chain seq x y z
N LYS A 1 19.67 -15.35 -49.73
CA LYS A 1 18.83 -14.18 -49.33
C LYS A 1 17.53 -14.63 -48.65
N MET A 2 16.75 -15.54 -49.25
CA MET A 2 15.50 -16.08 -48.65
C MET A 2 15.70 -16.85 -47.33
N ALA A 3 16.74 -17.68 -47.22
CA ALA A 3 17.00 -18.46 -46.00
C ALA A 3 17.21 -17.61 -44.74
N ARG A 4 17.81 -16.41 -44.88
CA ARG A 4 18.00 -15.48 -43.75
C ARG A 4 16.68 -14.86 -43.29
N LEU A 5 15.78 -14.54 -44.23
CA LEU A 5 14.44 -14.06 -43.92
C LEU A 5 13.62 -15.14 -43.19
N VAL A 6 13.68 -16.38 -43.67
CA VAL A 6 13.01 -17.52 -43.04
C VAL A 6 13.51 -17.74 -41.61
N LEU A 7 14.83 -17.69 -41.39
CA LEU A 7 15.41 -17.79 -40.05
C LEU A 7 15.02 -16.63 -39.14
N CYS A 8 14.98 -15.39 -39.65
CA CYS A 8 14.52 -14.24 -38.87
C CYS A 8 13.04 -14.36 -38.48
N VAL A 9 12.18 -14.82 -39.38
CA VAL A 9 10.75 -15.01 -39.08
C VAL A 9 10.56 -16.13 -38.04
N LEU A 10 11.29 -17.24 -38.16
CA LEU A 10 11.28 -18.31 -37.16
C LEU A 10 11.78 -17.82 -35.80
N ALA A 11 12.85 -17.03 -35.76
CA ALA A 11 13.36 -16.45 -34.51
C ALA A 11 12.35 -15.51 -33.84
N LEU A 12 11.63 -14.71 -34.63
CA LEU A 12 10.57 -13.82 -34.10
C LEU A 12 9.36 -14.61 -33.56
N LEU A 13 8.99 -15.72 -34.20
CA LEU A 13 7.90 -16.60 -33.75
C LEU A 13 8.26 -17.37 -32.48
N VAL A 14 9.52 -17.78 -32.31
CA VAL A 14 9.99 -18.43 -31.07
C VAL A 14 10.09 -17.40 -29.94
N ALA A 15 10.53 -16.17 -30.22
CA ALA A 15 10.59 -15.10 -29.24
C ALA A 15 9.21 -14.70 -28.70
N SER A 16 8.15 -14.74 -29.53
CA SER A 16 6.78 -14.48 -29.06
C SER A 16 6.17 -15.63 -28.27
N GLY A 17 6.60 -16.88 -28.51
CA GLY A 17 6.18 -18.05 -27.72
C GLY A 17 6.89 -18.18 -26.36
N LEU A 18 8.07 -17.58 -26.21
CA LEU A 18 8.84 -17.54 -24.95
C LEU A 18 8.64 -16.25 -24.15
N ALA A 19 7.93 -15.26 -24.70
CA ALA A 19 7.53 -14.09 -23.95
C ALA A 19 6.53 -14.53 -22.87
N ASP A 20 6.93 -14.44 -21.60
CA ASP A 20 6.06 -14.70 -20.46
C ASP A 20 4.79 -13.85 -20.64
N PRO A 21 3.59 -14.45 -20.72
CA PRO A 21 2.38 -13.67 -20.90
C PRO A 21 2.30 -12.67 -19.76
N VAL A 22 2.31 -11.38 -20.10
CA VAL A 22 2.10 -10.31 -19.12
C VAL A 22 0.73 -10.57 -18.48
N ARG A 23 0.75 -11.23 -17.32
CA ARG A 23 -0.45 -11.49 -16.54
C ARG A 23 -0.94 -10.13 -16.09
N ARG A 24 -1.94 -9.61 -16.81
CA ARG A 24 -2.60 -8.38 -16.38
C ARG A 24 -3.17 -8.66 -15.00
N PRO A 25 -2.83 -7.85 -13.97
CA PRO A 25 -3.40 -8.04 -12.66
C PRO A 25 -4.92 -7.97 -12.80
N GLN A 26 -5.62 -8.97 -12.26
CA GLN A 26 -7.07 -8.96 -12.25
C GLN A 26 -7.52 -7.80 -11.35
N GLN A 27 -8.13 -6.79 -11.96
CA GLN A 27 -8.69 -5.67 -11.22
C GLN A 27 -10.06 -6.07 -10.67
N LYS A 28 -10.26 -5.86 -9.37
CA LYS A 28 -11.55 -6.05 -8.72
C LYS A 28 -12.22 -4.68 -8.54
N PRO A 29 -13.48 -4.49 -8.97
CA PRO A 29 -14.23 -3.30 -8.63
C PRO A 29 -14.31 -3.13 -7.11
N ALA A 30 -14.08 -1.92 -6.62
CA ALA A 30 -14.18 -1.57 -5.21
C ALA A 30 -15.15 -0.41 -5.02
N GLU A 31 -15.88 -0.43 -3.92
CA GLU A 31 -16.71 0.71 -3.52
C GLU A 31 -15.84 1.92 -3.17
N LYS A 32 -16.43 3.11 -3.29
CA LYS A 32 -15.72 4.37 -3.02
C LYS A 32 -15.19 4.43 -1.57
N SER A 33 -15.99 4.00 -0.60
CA SER A 33 -15.61 3.93 0.82
C SER A 33 -14.38 3.04 1.04
N THR A 34 -14.34 1.89 0.38
CA THR A 34 -13.19 0.98 0.40
C THR A 34 -11.95 1.62 -0.19
N LEU A 35 -12.08 2.34 -1.32
CA LEU A 35 -10.96 3.05 -1.94
C LEU A 35 -10.44 4.18 -1.05
N GLU A 36 -11.33 4.96 -0.43
CA GLU A 36 -10.97 6.04 0.49
C GLU A 36 -10.26 5.49 1.74
N HIS A 37 -10.75 4.39 2.32
CA HIS A 37 -10.09 3.72 3.44
C HIS A 37 -8.72 3.16 3.04
N GLN A 38 -8.64 2.48 1.89
CA GLN A 38 -7.39 1.93 1.39
C GLN A 38 -6.35 3.02 1.11
N TYR A 39 -6.77 4.15 0.55
CA TYR A 39 -5.91 5.31 0.35
C TYR A 39 -5.35 5.82 1.69
N LYS A 40 -6.22 6.04 2.70
CA LYS A 40 -5.81 6.48 4.05
C LYS A 40 -4.83 5.52 4.73
N LEU A 41 -4.93 4.22 4.47
CA LEU A 41 -3.97 3.25 4.97
C LEU A 41 -2.63 3.33 4.22
N LEU A 42 -2.66 3.40 2.88
CA LEU A 42 -1.44 3.38 2.07
C LEU A 42 -0.58 4.63 2.26
N ILE A 43 -1.17 5.78 2.53
CA ILE A 43 -0.41 7.02 2.77
C ILE A 43 0.42 6.98 4.05
N LEU A 44 0.11 6.11 5.01
CA LEU A 44 0.96 5.91 6.19
C LEU A 44 2.32 5.29 5.86
N PHE A 45 2.44 4.65 4.69
CA PHE A 45 3.69 4.05 4.21
C PHE A 45 4.48 4.97 3.27
N PHE A 46 4.02 6.21 3.07
CA PHE A 46 4.69 7.19 2.24
C PHE A 46 5.88 7.80 3.00
N HIS A 47 7.10 7.59 2.50
CA HIS A 47 8.35 8.09 3.10
C HIS A 47 8.48 7.84 4.62
N ILE A 48 8.30 6.58 5.05
CA ILE A 48 8.30 6.17 6.48
C ILE A 48 9.53 6.58 7.31
N HIS A 49 10.64 6.92 6.65
CA HIS A 49 11.89 7.31 7.31
C HIS A 49 12.10 8.83 7.33
N GLU A 50 11.16 9.60 6.78
CA GLU A 50 11.15 11.05 6.77
C GLU A 50 10.06 11.59 7.71
N PRO A 51 10.16 12.84 8.18
CA PRO A 51 9.07 13.48 8.91
C PRO A 51 7.77 13.47 8.10
N ASN A 52 6.66 13.38 8.80
CA ASN A 52 5.35 13.29 8.16
C ASN A 52 5.09 14.45 7.20
N HIS A 53 4.80 14.14 5.93
CA HIS A 53 4.60 15.15 4.88
C HIS A 53 3.17 15.68 4.82
N PHE A 54 2.21 15.02 5.48
CA PHE A 54 0.79 15.35 5.39
C PHE A 54 0.35 16.17 6.60
N LYS A 55 -0.12 17.40 6.35
CA LYS A 55 -0.60 18.30 7.41
C LYS A 55 -1.68 17.68 8.29
N GLU A 56 -2.65 16.98 7.69
CA GLU A 56 -3.72 16.29 8.42
C GLU A 56 -3.14 15.29 9.44
N HIS A 57 -2.12 14.52 9.07
CA HIS A 57 -1.51 13.57 9.99
C HIS A 57 -0.69 14.27 11.08
N GLN A 58 0.00 15.36 10.75
CA GLN A 58 0.71 16.18 11.74
C GLN A 58 -0.27 16.76 12.77
N GLU A 59 -1.45 17.23 12.32
CA GLU A 59 -2.52 17.72 13.20
C GLU A 59 -3.08 16.59 14.09
N ILE A 60 -3.31 15.40 13.52
CA ILE A 60 -3.74 14.22 14.28
C ILE A 60 -2.68 13.86 15.33
N GLU A 61 -1.41 13.80 14.97
CA GLU A 61 -0.31 13.50 15.89
C GLU A 61 -0.25 14.48 17.08
N GLN A 62 -0.47 15.77 16.82
CA GLN A 62 -0.44 16.81 17.84
C GLN A 62 -1.69 16.83 18.74
N THR A 63 -2.85 16.45 18.22
CA THR A 63 -4.13 16.59 18.93
C THR A 63 -4.63 15.28 19.55
N TRP A 64 -4.18 14.15 19.02
CA TRP A 64 -4.66 12.84 19.42
C TRP A 64 -4.02 12.38 20.74
N ASN A 65 -4.86 11.84 21.63
CA ASN A 65 -4.42 11.32 22.92
C ASN A 65 -5.13 10.00 23.21
N ILE A 66 -4.34 8.96 23.51
CA ILE A 66 -4.85 7.60 23.72
C ILE A 66 -5.79 7.49 24.92
N GLU A 67 -5.52 8.20 26.02
CA GLU A 67 -6.34 8.16 27.24
C GLU A 67 -7.71 8.82 27.02
N LYS A 68 -7.72 9.99 26.37
CA LYS A 68 -8.95 10.73 26.00
C LYS A 68 -9.82 9.97 25.00
N ASN A 69 -9.25 8.99 24.30
CA ASN A 69 -9.93 8.16 23.30
C ASN A 69 -10.13 6.70 23.76
N SER A 70 -9.92 6.41 25.05
CA SER A 70 -9.99 5.06 25.61
C SER A 70 -11.32 4.34 25.37
N GLN A 71 -12.42 5.08 25.28
CA GLN A 71 -13.76 4.55 24.97
C GLN A 71 -13.88 3.88 23.58
N HIS A 72 -12.96 4.16 22.66
CA HIS A 72 -12.96 3.57 21.31
C HIS A 72 -12.30 2.20 21.27
N TYR A 73 -11.76 1.72 22.40
CA TYR A 73 -11.05 0.45 22.48
C TYR A 73 -11.82 -0.56 23.34
N GLU A 74 -11.89 -1.80 22.85
CA GLU A 74 -12.52 -2.88 23.61
C GLU A 74 -11.72 -3.26 24.87
N ASN A 75 -10.40 -3.06 24.85
CA ASN A 75 -9.51 -3.48 25.94
C ASN A 75 -8.89 -2.29 26.68
N ALA A 76 -9.57 -1.85 27.74
CA ALA A 76 -9.09 -0.76 28.60
C ALA A 76 -7.76 -1.07 29.30
N THR A 77 -7.47 -2.36 29.58
CA THR A 77 -6.20 -2.75 30.21
C THR A 77 -5.04 -2.54 29.25
N ALA A 78 -5.21 -2.90 27.97
CA ALA A 78 -4.21 -2.66 26.94
C ALA A 78 -3.94 -1.16 26.75
N VAL A 79 -5.00 -0.35 26.69
CA VAL A 79 -4.88 1.12 26.61
C VAL A 79 -4.03 1.64 27.76
N ARG A 80 -4.32 1.25 29.01
CA ARG A 80 -3.56 1.68 30.18
C ARG A 80 -2.08 1.28 30.13
N ILE A 81 -1.78 0.06 29.70
CA ILE A 81 -0.39 -0.41 29.57
C ILE A 81 0.36 0.43 28.54
N VAL A 82 -0.24 0.67 27.38
CA VAL A 82 0.37 1.45 26.30
C VAL A 82 0.54 2.91 26.70
N SER A 83 -0.47 3.54 27.33
CA SER A 83 -0.35 4.91 27.84
C SER A 83 0.86 5.06 28.77
N ASN A 84 1.04 4.11 29.70
CA ASN A 84 2.19 4.11 30.61
C ASN A 84 3.52 3.92 29.88
N MET A 85 3.56 3.15 28.79
CA MET A 85 4.77 2.98 27.97
C MET A 85 5.14 4.23 27.18
N ILE A 86 4.15 5.02 26.74
CA ILE A 86 4.38 6.24 25.96
C ILE A 86 4.82 7.41 26.85
N GLN A 87 4.37 7.46 28.11
CA GLN A 87 4.68 8.55 29.04
C GLN A 87 6.04 8.42 29.75
N ASN A 88 6.65 7.24 29.73
CA ASN A 88 7.98 6.97 30.30
C ASN A 88 9.07 7.04 29.23
#